data_AF-A0A8H9QYA1-F1
#
_entry.id   AF-A0A8H9QYA1-F1
#
_cell.length_a   1.000
_cell.length_b   1.000
_cell.length_c   1.000
_cell.angle_alpha   90.00
_cell.angle_beta   90.00
_cell.angle_gamma   90.00
#
_symmetry.space_group_name_H-M   'P 1'
#
loop_
_entity.id
_entity.type
_entity.pdbx_description
1 polymer ?
#
loop_
_entity_poly.entity_id
_entity_poly.type
_entity_poly.pdbx_seq_one_letter_code
_entity_poly.pdbx_strand_id
1 'polypeptide(L)'
;MSNTAAKKSQDLFNKISQHTEMFGEGHVVFSTATPISNSMVEMFTMMKYLNEQGLERHGIDNFDAFAANFGEIIANMEIDPTGKGFRLNRRFAKFCNLPELVTLFRQVADVVNIQDIADLDIPKHISGKPNVVTVYPSEAMEEYIDELVERARLISQGNVNPKEDNMRERYVTATNHEENVTKAVAGA
;
A
#
# COMPACT_ATOMS: atom_id res chain seq x y z
N MET A 1 16.46 15.90 -11.77
CA MET A 1 15.09 15.79 -12.30
C MET A 1 14.13 16.12 -11.17
N SER A 2 13.32 17.17 -11.32
CA SER A 2 12.37 17.59 -10.28
C SER A 2 11.17 16.65 -10.30
N ASN A 3 10.98 15.90 -9.22
CA ASN A 3 9.97 14.85 -9.12
C ASN A 3 8.56 15.46 -9.00
N THR A 4 7.79 15.51 -10.10
CA THR A 4 6.47 16.18 -10.16
C THR A 4 5.48 15.65 -9.11
N ALA A 5 5.57 14.37 -8.73
CA ALA A 5 4.76 13.81 -7.66
C ALA A 5 5.06 14.45 -6.30
N ALA A 6 6.34 14.65 -5.98
CA ALA A 6 6.76 15.32 -4.75
C ALA A 6 6.31 16.79 -4.71
N LYS A 7 6.23 17.46 -5.87
CA LYS A 7 5.68 18.82 -5.95
C LYS A 7 4.18 18.87 -5.59
N LYS A 8 3.39 17.88 -6.01
CA LYS A 8 1.95 17.83 -5.70
C LYS A 8 1.69 17.58 -4.22
N SER A 9 2.41 16.63 -3.62
CA SER A 9 2.27 16.34 -2.19
C SER A 9 2.71 17.51 -1.31
N GLN A 10 3.77 18.22 -1.72
CA GLN A 10 4.23 19.42 -1.02
C GLN A 10 3.27 20.61 -1.18
N ASP A 11 2.72 20.80 -2.38
CA ASP A 11 1.71 21.85 -2.63
C ASP A 11 0.44 21.61 -1.78
N LEU A 12 -0.03 20.36 -1.71
CA LEU A 12 -1.15 20.00 -0.84
C LEU A 12 -0.81 20.26 0.64
N PHE A 13 0.38 19.86 1.08
CA PHE A 13 0.84 20.10 2.45
C PHE A 13 0.79 21.60 2.79
N ASN A 14 1.43 22.43 1.96
CA ASN A 14 1.50 23.87 2.18
C ASN A 14 0.11 24.51 2.24
N LYS A 15 -0.83 24.07 1.38
CA LYS A 15 -2.22 24.57 1.40
C LYS A 15 -2.94 24.20 2.68
N ILE A 16 -2.76 22.97 3.16
CA ILE A 16 -3.37 22.52 4.40
C ILE A 16 -2.76 23.28 5.59
N SER A 17 -1.43 23.37 5.68
CA SER A 17 -0.77 24.11 6.75
C SER A 17 -1.20 25.58 6.79
N GLN A 18 -1.26 26.25 5.64
CA GLN A 18 -1.75 27.63 5.55
C GLN A 18 -3.22 27.74 6.01
N HIS A 19 -4.07 26.81 5.57
CA HIS A 19 -5.48 26.81 5.97
C HIS A 19 -5.65 26.58 7.48
N THR A 20 -4.85 25.67 8.06
CA THR A 20 -4.83 25.39 9.49
C THR A 20 -4.30 26.59 10.29
N GLU A 21 -3.31 27.32 9.78
CA GLU A 21 -2.84 28.56 10.41
C GLU A 21 -3.90 29.66 10.43
N MET A 22 -4.68 29.78 9.35
CA MET A 22 -5.71 30.81 9.21
C MET A 22 -6.99 30.52 10.00
N PHE A 23 -7.41 29.26 10.06
CA PHE A 23 -8.73 28.88 10.58
C PHE A 23 -8.69 27.94 11.79
N GLY A 24 -7.52 27.38 12.12
CA GLY A 24 -7.38 26.33 13.13
C GLY A 24 -7.51 24.91 12.56
N GLU A 25 -7.43 23.91 13.44
CA GLU A 25 -7.57 22.49 13.07
C GLU A 25 -9.04 22.11 12.77
N GLY A 26 -9.24 21.01 12.03
CA GLY A 26 -10.59 20.45 11.77
C GLY A 26 -11.34 21.04 10.56
N HIS A 27 -10.71 21.92 9.78
CA HIS A 27 -11.32 22.52 8.59
C HIS A 27 -10.97 21.79 7.28
N VAL A 28 -10.15 20.75 7.33
CA VAL A 28 -9.79 19.91 6.19
C VAL A 28 -10.21 18.48 6.48
N VAL A 29 -11.00 17.89 5.57
CA VAL A 29 -11.50 16.51 5.71
C VAL A 29 -11.08 15.71 4.50
N PHE A 30 -10.48 14.54 4.75
CA PHE A 30 -10.20 13.55 3.73
C PHE A 30 -11.25 12.45 3.80
N SER A 31 -11.67 11.94 2.65
CA SER A 31 -12.64 10.85 2.58
C SER A 31 -12.05 9.70 1.77
N THR A 32 -11.92 8.53 2.39
CA THR A 32 -11.38 7.32 1.76
C THR A 32 -12.17 6.10 2.20
N ALA A 33 -12.38 5.15 1.29
CA ALA A 33 -13.03 3.88 1.59
C ALA A 33 -12.10 2.89 2.32
N THR A 34 -10.79 3.04 2.13
CA THR A 34 -9.76 2.26 2.82
C THR A 34 -8.82 3.24 3.52
N PRO A 35 -8.89 3.38 4.86
CA PRO A 35 -8.17 4.44 5.55
C PRO A 35 -6.65 4.38 5.30
N ILE A 36 -6.07 3.18 5.19
CA ILE A 36 -4.62 2.98 5.00
C ILE A 36 -4.40 1.65 4.26
N SER A 37 -3.58 1.62 3.21
CA SER A 37 -3.27 0.40 2.42
C SER A 37 -2.16 -0.45 3.05
N ASN A 38 -2.09 -0.50 4.39
CA ASN A 38 -1.01 -1.13 5.15
C ASN A 38 0.41 -0.58 4.88
N SER A 39 0.52 0.70 4.53
CA SER A 39 1.82 1.39 4.48
C SER A 39 2.00 2.32 5.68
N MET A 40 3.07 2.12 6.44
CA MET A 40 3.51 3.02 7.51
C MET A 40 3.69 4.46 7.02
N VAL A 41 4.14 4.59 5.76
CA VAL A 41 4.34 5.89 5.09
C VAL A 41 3.01 6.56 4.80
N GLU A 42 1.99 5.81 4.36
CA GLU A 42 0.66 6.37 4.11
C GLU A 42 0.04 6.88 5.41
N MET A 43 0.13 6.10 6.48
CA MET A 43 -0.39 6.49 7.79
C MET A 43 0.29 7.77 8.29
N PHE A 44 1.62 7.82 8.27
CA PHE A 44 2.38 9.01 8.65
C PHE A 44 2.00 10.22 7.80
N THR A 45 1.87 10.03 6.48
CA THR A 45 1.54 11.12 5.55
C THR A 45 0.15 11.69 5.84
N MET A 46 -0.85 10.83 6.10
CA MET A 46 -2.20 11.27 6.46
C MET A 46 -2.23 12.01 7.79
N MET A 47 -1.51 11.52 8.81
CA MET A 47 -1.40 12.22 10.09
C MET A 47 -0.61 13.52 9.96
N LYS A 48 0.39 13.60 9.10
CA LYS A 48 1.13 14.84 8.83
C LYS A 48 0.23 15.88 8.15
N TYR A 49 -0.73 15.47 7.32
CA TYR A 49 -1.72 16.38 6.76
C TYR A 49 -2.77 16.82 7.78
N LEU A 50 -3.30 15.90 8.59
CA LEU A 50 -4.51 16.17 9.37
C LEU A 50 -4.25 16.46 10.85
N ASN A 51 -3.10 16.05 11.41
CA ASN A 51 -2.75 16.13 12.83
C ASN A 51 -1.29 16.53 13.07
N GLU A 52 -0.76 17.48 12.30
CA GLU A 52 0.65 17.88 12.42
C GLU A 52 1.02 18.29 13.85
N GLN A 53 0.21 19.12 14.50
CA GLN A 53 0.47 19.56 15.88
C GLN A 53 0.37 18.39 16.88
N GLY A 54 -0.54 17.45 16.65
CA GLY A 54 -0.64 16.24 17.47
C GLY A 54 0.62 15.39 17.38
N LEU A 55 1.19 15.23 16.18
CA LEU A 55 2.48 14.55 15.99
C LEU A 55 3.62 15.29 16.71
N GLU A 56 3.69 16.62 16.58
CA GLU A 56 4.71 17.44 17.25
C GLU A 56 4.64 17.33 18.78
N ARG A 57 3.44 17.32 19.37
CA ARG A 57 3.23 17.12 20.81
C ARG A 57 3.73 15.76 21.31
N HIS A 58 3.79 14.76 20.44
CA HIS A 58 4.33 13.43 20.75
C HIS A 58 5.82 13.30 20.38
N GLY A 59 6.48 14.40 19.99
CA GLY A 59 7.89 14.39 19.59
C GLY A 59 8.14 13.73 18.23
N ILE A 60 7.13 13.68 17.37
CA ILE A 60 7.21 13.07 16.04
C ILE A 60 7.24 14.20 15.00
N ASP A 61 8.45 14.61 14.63
CA ASP A 61 8.70 15.69 13.67
C ASP A 61 8.88 15.18 12.23
N ASN A 62 9.34 13.94 12.08
CA ASN A 62 9.65 13.32 10.80
C ASN A 62 9.26 11.83 10.75
N PHE A 63 9.39 11.23 9.56
CA PHE A 63 9.02 9.83 9.35
C PHE A 63 9.90 8.85 10.13
N ASP A 64 11.18 9.16 10.32
CA ASP A 64 12.09 8.28 11.07
C ASP A 64 11.72 8.22 12.55
N ALA A 65 11.32 9.34 13.14
CA ALA A 65 10.77 9.40 14.50
C ALA A 65 9.47 8.60 14.63
N PHE A 66 8.58 8.72 13.63
CA PHE A 66 7.35 7.92 13.58
C PHE A 66 7.64 6.42 13.48
N ALA A 67 8.55 6.03 12.59
CA ALA A 67 8.96 4.65 12.37
C ALA A 67 9.73 4.07 13.57
N ALA A 68 10.44 4.90 14.34
CA ALA A 68 11.08 4.45 15.57
C ALA A 68 10.06 4.14 16.68
N ASN A 69 8.98 4.93 16.77
CA ASN A 69 7.94 4.76 17.79
C ASN A 69 6.94 3.65 17.46
N PHE A 70 6.61 3.47 16.18
CA PHE A 70 5.53 2.60 15.74
C PHE A 70 5.95 1.55 14.71
N GLY A 71 7.21 1.55 14.27
CA GLY A 71 7.70 0.63 13.26
C GLY A 71 8.53 -0.52 13.80
N GLU A 72 8.16 -1.73 13.41
CA GLU A 72 8.97 -2.92 13.61
C GLU A 72 9.61 -3.33 12.28
N ILE A 73 10.94 -3.33 12.25
CA ILE A 73 11.72 -3.84 11.12
C ILE A 73 11.80 -5.35 11.25
N ILE A 74 11.16 -6.07 10.32
CA ILE A 74 11.26 -7.52 10.27
C ILE A 74 12.23 -7.91 9.16
N ALA A 75 13.15 -8.80 9.51
CA ALA A 75 14.02 -9.46 8.55
C ALA A 75 13.29 -10.71 8.04
N ASN A 76 12.80 -10.65 6.79
CA ASN A 76 12.14 -11.78 6.14
C ASN A 76 13.03 -12.34 5.03
N MET A 77 13.05 -13.66 4.88
CA MET A 77 13.60 -14.28 3.67
C MET A 77 12.62 -14.09 2.53
N GLU A 78 13.01 -13.28 1.55
CA GLU A 78 12.28 -13.12 0.29
C GLU A 78 12.94 -14.01 -0.79
N ILE A 79 12.15 -14.53 -1.71
CA ILE A 79 12.71 -15.22 -2.89
C ILE A 79 13.49 -14.17 -3.68
N ASP A 80 14.76 -14.47 -3.96
CA ASP A 80 15.61 -13.65 -4.80
C ASP A 80 14.93 -13.47 -6.18
N PRO A 81 15.01 -12.28 -6.81
CA PRO A 81 14.38 -12.03 -8.13
C PRO A 81 14.79 -13.01 -9.24
N THR A 82 15.82 -13.83 -9.03
CA THR A 82 16.23 -14.93 -9.93
C THR A 82 15.53 -16.27 -9.68
N GLY A 83 14.72 -16.40 -8.63
CA GLY A 83 14.01 -17.62 -8.25
C GLY A 83 14.88 -18.76 -7.69
N LYS A 84 16.21 -18.59 -7.63
CA LYS A 84 17.17 -19.66 -7.26
C LYS A 84 17.73 -19.56 -5.84
N GLY A 85 17.29 -18.60 -5.03
CA GLY A 85 17.78 -18.42 -3.67
C GLY A 85 16.87 -17.56 -2.81
N PHE A 86 17.20 -17.46 -1.52
CA PHE A 86 16.53 -16.57 -0.57
C PHE A 86 17.44 -15.39 -0.26
N ARG A 87 16.89 -14.18 -0.31
CA ARG A 87 17.56 -12.97 0.15
C ARG A 87 16.90 -12.51 1.44
N LEU A 88 17.71 -12.36 2.49
CA LEU A 88 17.24 -11.70 3.71
C LEU A 88 17.01 -10.22 3.41
N ASN A 89 15.77 -9.76 3.55
CA ASN A 89 15.40 -8.38 3.35
C ASN A 89 14.82 -7.80 4.64
N ARG A 90 15.23 -6.58 4.99
CA ARG A 90 14.75 -5.86 6.18
C ARG A 90 13.75 -4.82 5.71
N ARG A 91 12.49 -5.00 6.04
CA ARG A 91 11.41 -4.05 5.70
C ARG A 91 10.63 -3.68 6.96
N PHE A 92 10.07 -2.48 6.95
CA PHE A 92 8.98 -2.15 7.87
C PHE A 92 7.81 -3.08 7.54
N ALA A 93 7.53 -4.02 8.45
CA ALA A 93 6.60 -5.10 8.17
C ALA A 93 5.46 -5.17 9.18
N LYS A 94 5.63 -4.59 10.38
CA LYS A 94 4.59 -4.53 11.40
C LYS A 94 4.61 -3.20 12.15
N PHE A 95 3.46 -2.87 12.71
CA PHE A 95 3.34 -1.81 13.68
C PHE A 95 3.62 -2.36 15.09
N CYS A 96 4.41 -1.63 15.87
CA CYS A 96 4.49 -1.80 17.32
C CYS A 96 3.69 -0.69 18.01
N ASN A 97 3.42 -0.84 19.32
CA ASN A 97 2.65 0.14 20.11
C ASN A 97 1.29 0.50 19.47
N LEU A 98 0.58 -0.54 19.01
CA LEU A 98 -0.72 -0.42 18.32
C LEU A 98 -1.77 0.37 19.12
N PRO A 99 -1.94 0.21 20.45
CA PRO A 99 -2.92 0.98 21.21
C PRO A 99 -2.68 2.49 21.14
N GLU A 100 -1.42 2.92 21.30
CA GLU A 100 -1.01 4.32 21.21
C GLU A 100 -1.19 4.85 19.79
N LEU A 101 -0.80 4.06 18.78
CA LEU A 101 -0.96 4.40 17.39
C LEU A 101 -2.44 4.59 17.00
N VAL A 102 -3.31 3.67 17.44
CA VAL A 102 -4.77 3.76 17.20
C VAL A 102 -5.35 4.97 17.92
N THR A 103 -4.89 5.27 19.13
CA THR A 103 -5.32 6.46 19.89
C THR A 103 -4.98 7.74 19.14
N LEU A 104 -3.73 7.85 18.66
CA LEU A 104 -3.27 8.99 17.88
C LEU A 104 -4.03 9.12 16.55
N PHE A 105 -4.27 8.01 15.87
CA PHE A 105 -5.01 7.98 14.61
C PHE A 105 -6.47 8.39 14.78
N ARG A 106 -7.15 7.89 15.82
CA ARG A 106 -8.56 8.22 16.12
C ARG A 106 -8.80 9.67 16.52
N GLN A 107 -7.75 10.46 16.78
CA GLN A 107 -7.90 11.91 16.96
C GLN A 107 -8.34 12.60 15.66
N VAL A 108 -8.04 12.03 14.50
CA VAL A 108 -8.30 12.64 13.19
C VAL A 108 -9.05 11.75 12.20
N ALA A 109 -9.28 10.50 12.57
CA ALA A 109 -9.99 9.56 11.74
C ALA A 109 -11.25 9.05 12.45
N ASP A 110 -12.38 9.25 11.79
CA ASP A 110 -13.60 8.50 12.07
C ASP A 110 -13.68 7.34 11.07
N VAL A 111 -13.76 6.11 11.58
CA VAL A 111 -13.76 4.88 10.77
C VAL A 111 -15.02 4.11 11.06
N VAL A 112 -15.90 4.05 10.06
CA VAL A 112 -17.15 3.31 10.11
C VAL A 112 -16.98 2.01 9.32
N ASN A 113 -17.07 0.88 10.01
CA ASN A 113 -17.12 -0.42 9.36
C ASN A 113 -18.56 -0.82 9.09
N ILE A 114 -18.72 -1.81 8.21
CA ILE A 114 -20.04 -2.35 7.87
C ILE A 114 -20.79 -2.92 9.09
N GLN A 115 -20.04 -3.40 10.10
CA GLN A 115 -20.59 -3.93 11.35
C GLN A 115 -21.14 -2.83 12.27
N ASP A 116 -20.68 -1.59 12.09
CA ASP A 116 -21.08 -0.44 12.90
C ASP A 116 -22.42 0.17 12.41
N ILE A 117 -22.90 -0.25 11.22
CA ILE A 117 -24.13 0.24 10.60
C ILE A 117 -25.27 -0.76 10.88
N ALA A 118 -26.12 -0.45 11.85
CA ALA A 118 -27.20 -1.33 12.30
C ALA A 118 -28.40 -1.45 11.32
N ASP A 119 -28.65 -0.42 10.52
CA ASP A 119 -29.90 -0.27 9.75
C ASP A 119 -29.77 -0.57 8.25
N LEU A 120 -28.69 -1.23 7.83
CA LEU A 120 -28.49 -1.61 6.43
C LEU A 120 -28.85 -3.08 6.21
N ASP A 121 -29.90 -3.33 5.40
CA ASP A 121 -30.20 -4.68 4.91
C ASP A 121 -29.22 -5.05 3.79
N ILE A 122 -28.09 -5.64 4.18
CA ILE A 122 -27.03 -6.04 3.25
C ILE A 122 -27.29 -7.48 2.80
N PRO A 123 -27.45 -7.73 1.49
CA PRO A 123 -27.58 -9.08 0.97
C PRO A 123 -26.41 -9.95 1.42
N LYS A 124 -26.72 -11.04 2.12
CA LYS A 124 -25.70 -12.01 2.53
C LYS A 124 -25.20 -12.75 1.30
N HIS A 125 -23.90 -13.00 1.26
CA HIS A 125 -23.34 -13.90 0.26
C HIS A 125 -24.02 -15.27 0.37
N ILE A 126 -24.42 -15.87 -0.77
CA ILE A 126 -25.21 -17.11 -0.81
C ILE A 126 -24.53 -18.25 -0.02
N SER A 127 -23.20 -18.35 -0.09
CA SER A 127 -22.39 -19.34 0.63
C SER A 127 -21.81 -18.83 1.96
N GLY A 128 -22.13 -17.61 2.39
CA GLY A 128 -21.61 -16.98 3.62
C GLY A 128 -20.14 -16.57 3.59
N LYS A 129 -19.39 -16.91 2.53
CA LYS A 129 -17.98 -16.56 2.33
C LYS A 129 -17.67 -16.34 0.85
N PRO A 130 -16.63 -15.58 0.49
CA PRO A 130 -16.18 -15.48 -0.90
C PRO A 130 -15.93 -16.86 -1.51
N ASN A 131 -16.36 -17.09 -2.74
CA ASN A 131 -16.06 -18.31 -3.49
C ASN A 131 -14.65 -18.19 -4.08
N VAL A 132 -13.66 -18.70 -3.36
CA VAL A 132 -12.27 -18.74 -3.84
C VAL A 132 -12.11 -19.94 -4.77
N VAL A 133 -11.86 -19.67 -6.05
CA VAL A 133 -11.59 -20.70 -7.07
C VAL A 133 -10.11 -20.64 -7.42
N THR A 134 -9.38 -21.71 -7.14
CA THR A 134 -7.99 -21.84 -7.56
C THR A 134 -7.95 -22.38 -8.99
N VAL A 135 -7.28 -21.67 -9.87
CA VAL A 135 -7.06 -22.05 -11.26
C VAL A 135 -5.57 -22.37 -11.43
N TYR A 136 -5.26 -23.49 -12.08
CA TYR A 136 -3.89 -23.83 -12.41
C TYR A 136 -3.48 -23.12 -13.71
N PRO A 137 -2.20 -22.68 -13.83
CA PRO A 137 -1.71 -22.07 -15.05
C PRO A 137 -1.84 -23.05 -16.23
N SER A 138 -2.06 -22.52 -17.44
CA SER A 138 -1.96 -23.31 -18.67
C SER A 138 -0.48 -23.50 -19.05
N GLU A 139 -0.18 -24.48 -19.90
CA GLU A 139 1.18 -24.70 -20.43
C GLU A 139 1.77 -23.43 -21.07
N ALA A 140 0.98 -22.71 -21.87
CA ALA A 140 1.39 -21.43 -22.45
C ALA A 140 1.66 -20.34 -21.39
N MET A 141 0.98 -20.38 -20.24
CA MET A 141 1.23 -19.46 -19.13
C MET A 141 2.51 -19.86 -18.37
N GLU A 142 2.76 -21.16 -18.19
CA GLU A 142 4.01 -21.64 -17.59
C GLU A 142 5.22 -21.23 -18.43
N GLU A 143 5.17 -21.43 -19.76
CA GLU A 143 6.23 -20.98 -20.68
C GLU A 143 6.44 -19.46 -20.62
N TYR A 144 5.35 -18.69 -20.52
CA TYR A 144 5.43 -17.24 -20.39
C TYR A 144 6.04 -16.79 -19.07
N ILE A 145 5.72 -17.47 -17.95
CA ILE A 145 6.34 -17.23 -16.65
C ILE A 145 7.84 -17.52 -16.72
N ASP A 146 8.25 -18.62 -17.37
CA ASP A 146 9.65 -18.96 -17.54
C ASP A 146 10.42 -17.90 -18.36
N GLU A 147 9.82 -17.34 -19.41
CA GLU A 147 10.39 -16.19 -20.14
C GLU A 147 10.63 -15.00 -19.20
N LEU A 148 9.66 -14.67 -18.35
CA LEU A 148 9.76 -13.55 -17.41
C LEU A 148 10.86 -13.78 -16.37
N VAL A 149 11.02 -15.01 -15.88
CA VAL A 149 12.09 -15.38 -14.94
C VAL A 149 13.46 -15.21 -15.59
N GLU A 150 13.64 -15.67 -16.83
CA GLU A 150 14.92 -15.54 -17.52
C GLU A 150 15.26 -14.07 -17.80
N ARG A 151 14.28 -13.26 -18.17
CA ARG A 151 14.47 -11.80 -18.35
C ARG A 151 14.85 -11.11 -17.04
N ALA A 152 14.17 -11.44 -15.94
CA ALA A 152 14.52 -10.93 -14.62
C ALA A 152 15.97 -11.27 -14.24
N ARG A 153 16.41 -12.51 -14.58
CA ARG A 153 17.80 -12.95 -14.39
C ARG A 153 18.79 -12.11 -15.19
N LEU A 154 18.52 -11.86 -16.47
CA LEU A 154 19.41 -11.05 -17.33
C LEU A 154 19.55 -9.61 -16.84
N ILE A 155 18.45 -9.00 -16.38
CA ILE A 155 18.45 -7.66 -15.78
C ILE A 155 19.27 -7.66 -14.49
N SER A 156 19.07 -8.66 -13.62
CA SER A 156 19.78 -8.75 -12.34
C SER A 156 21.28 -8.96 -12.51
N GLN A 157 21.71 -9.60 -13.60
CA GLN A 157 23.13 -9.78 -13.93
C GLN A 157 23.76 -8.57 -14.60
N GLY A 158 22.97 -7.53 -14.91
CA GLY A 158 23.44 -6.34 -15.63
C GLY A 158 23.66 -6.56 -17.13
N ASN A 159 23.22 -7.70 -17.68
CA ASN A 159 23.34 -8.02 -19.10
C ASN A 159 22.35 -7.20 -19.95
N VAL A 160 21.26 -6.74 -19.35
CA VAL A 160 20.23 -5.94 -20.00
C VAL A 160 19.88 -4.75 -19.10
N ASN A 161 19.75 -3.57 -19.69
CA ASN A 161 19.37 -2.37 -18.97
C ASN A 161 17.87 -2.46 -18.57
N PRO A 162 17.51 -2.35 -17.27
CA PRO A 162 16.11 -2.37 -16.84
C PRO A 162 15.22 -1.27 -17.46
N LYS A 163 15.81 -0.24 -18.07
CA LYS A 163 15.06 0.80 -18.79
C LYS A 163 14.74 0.41 -20.24
N GLU A 164 15.48 -0.54 -20.80
CA GLU A 164 15.27 -1.07 -22.15
C GLU A 164 14.34 -2.27 -22.10
N ASP A 165 14.43 -3.09 -21.05
CA ASP A 165 13.53 -4.21 -20.83
C ASP A 165 12.28 -3.77 -20.04
N ASN A 166 11.10 -3.98 -20.63
CA ASN A 166 9.80 -3.66 -20.03
C ASN A 166 9.27 -4.73 -19.04
N MET A 167 10.17 -5.46 -18.35
CA MET A 167 9.85 -6.55 -17.44
C MET A 167 8.75 -6.20 -16.42
N ARG A 168 8.78 -4.99 -15.84
CA ARG A 168 7.76 -4.56 -14.87
C ARG A 168 6.36 -4.50 -15.47
N GLU A 169 6.21 -3.95 -16.67
CA GLU A 169 4.91 -3.82 -17.34
C GLU A 169 4.37 -5.20 -17.76
N ARG A 170 5.26 -6.08 -18.24
CA ARG A 170 4.89 -7.44 -18.63
C ARG A 170 4.54 -8.34 -17.45
N TYR A 171 5.28 -8.25 -16.35
CA TYR A 171 4.96 -8.98 -15.12
C TYR A 171 3.57 -8.58 -14.58
N VAL A 172 3.29 -7.26 -14.53
CA VAL A 172 1.97 -6.76 -14.13
C VAL A 172 0.88 -7.21 -15.10
N THR A 173 1.18 -7.27 -16.41
CA THR A 173 0.23 -7.77 -17.40
C THR A 173 -0.04 -9.26 -17.21
N ALA A 174 0.99 -10.07 -16.94
CA ALA A 174 0.86 -11.51 -16.65
C ALA A 174 -0.07 -11.76 -15.46
N THR A 175 0.13 -11.02 -14.37
CA THR A 175 -0.68 -11.14 -13.15
C THR A 175 -2.08 -10.53 -13.30
N ASN A 176 -2.24 -9.47 -14.09
CA ASN A 176 -3.53 -8.79 -14.25
C ASN A 176 -4.40 -9.36 -15.38
N HIS A 177 -3.83 -10.11 -16.33
CA HIS A 177 -4.64 -10.84 -17.32
C HIS A 177 -5.49 -11.92 -16.64
N GLU A 178 -5.04 -12.48 -15.51
CA GLU A 178 -5.84 -13.33 -14.63
C GLU A 178 -7.03 -12.58 -14.00
N GLU A 179 -6.85 -11.33 -13.54
CA GLU A 179 -7.94 -10.51 -12.99
C GLU A 179 -9.01 -10.15 -14.05
N ASN A 180 -8.60 -9.88 -15.29
CA ASN A 180 -9.53 -9.52 -16.36
C ASN A 180 -10.30 -10.73 -16.91
N VAL A 181 -9.70 -11.92 -16.95
CA VAL A 181 -10.42 -13.16 -17.27
C VAL A 181 -11.41 -13.48 -16.15
N THR A 182 -11.03 -13.31 -14.88
CA THR A 182 -11.91 -13.56 -13.73
C THR A 182 -13.14 -12.65 -13.69
N LYS A 183 -13.00 -11.36 -14.08
CA LYS A 183 -14.15 -10.44 -14.20
C LYS A 183 -15.07 -10.75 -15.39
N ALA A 184 -14.55 -11.35 -16.46
CA ALA A 184 -15.36 -11.74 -17.62
C ALA A 184 -16.23 -12.98 -17.36
N VAL A 185 -15.77 -13.93 -16.52
CA VAL A 185 -16.56 -15.13 -16.17
C VAL A 185 -17.54 -14.87 -15.02
N ALA A 186 -17.30 -13.88 -14.16
CA ALA A 186 -18.20 -13.50 -13.06
C ALA A 186 -19.39 -12.62 -13.52
N GLY A 187 -19.45 -12.26 -14.81
CA GLY A 187 -20.50 -11.46 -15.43
C GLY A 187 -21.46 -12.23 -16.34
N ALA A 188 -21.51 -13.57 -16.24
CA ALA A 188 -22.43 -14.43 -16.98
C ALA A 188 -23.35 -15.23 -16.04
#